data_AF-A0A0Q7A7Q7-F1
#
_entry.id   AF-A0A0Q7A7Q7-F1
#
_cell.length_a   1.000
_cell.length_b   1.000
_cell.length_c   1.000
_cell.angle_alpha   90.00
_cell.angle_beta   90.00
_cell.angle_gamma   90.00
#
_symmetry.space_group_name_H-M   'P 1'
#
loop_
_entity.id
_entity.type
_entity.pdbx_description
1 polymer ?
#
loop_
_entity_poly.entity_id
_entity_poly.type
_entity_poly.pdbx_seq_one_letter_code
_entity_poly.pdbx_strand_id
1 'polypeptide(L)'
;MWILTEAPRGSNFYEAASTTGNKALISDTCDTVIYARSQGADSFRIVAQRGRETFFLGATPVRGVEVDINAQLLEVARQLGAVVI
;
A
#
# COMPACT_ATOMS: atom_id res chain seq x y z
N MET A 1 14.95 7.51 -0.01
CA MET A 1 14.14 7.68 1.22
C MET A 1 12.70 7.32 0.88
N TRP A 2 12.02 6.68 1.82
CA TRP A 2 10.61 6.33 1.67
C TRP A 2 9.78 7.17 2.64
N ILE A 3 8.61 7.60 2.21
CA ILE A 3 7.72 8.46 2.99
C ILE A 3 6.35 7.79 3.07
N LEU A 4 5.91 7.46 4.29
CA LEU A 4 4.55 7.00 4.55
C LEU A 4 3.58 8.19 4.59
N THR A 5 2.54 8.13 3.76
CA THR A 5 1.54 9.20 3.60
C THR A 5 0.13 8.63 3.38
N GLU A 6 -0.86 9.52 3.29
CA GLU A 6 -2.22 9.21 2.89
C GLU A 6 -2.50 9.75 1.49
N ALA A 7 -3.10 8.92 0.64
CA ALA A 7 -3.46 9.31 -0.71
C ALA A 7 -4.67 10.27 -0.67
N PRO A 8 -4.58 11.47 -1.28
CA PRO A 8 -5.68 12.42 -1.28
C PRO A 8 -6.80 11.96 -2.24
N ARG A 9 -8.03 12.39 -1.94
CA ARG A 9 -9.18 12.21 -2.84
C ARG A 9 -8.85 12.72 -4.23
N GLY A 10 -9.13 11.92 -5.26
CA GLY A 10 -8.84 12.25 -6.66
C GLY A 10 -7.47 11.80 -7.16
N SER A 11 -6.60 11.27 -6.30
CA SER A 11 -5.38 10.59 -6.74
C SER A 11 -5.67 9.17 -7.24
N ASN A 12 -4.76 8.61 -8.06
CA ASN A 12 -4.84 7.23 -8.56
C ASN A 12 -4.70 6.16 -7.46
N PHE A 13 -4.29 6.57 -6.26
CA PHE A 13 -4.05 5.69 -5.11
C PHE A 13 -5.15 5.80 -4.05
N TYR A 14 -6.20 6.58 -4.32
CA TYR A 14 -7.34 6.74 -3.43
C TYR A 14 -8.50 5.84 -3.82
N GLU A 15 -9.01 5.09 -2.86
CA GLU A 15 -10.21 4.27 -2.97
C GLU A 15 -11.22 4.70 -1.90
N ALA A 16 -12.40 5.13 -2.34
CA ALA A 16 -13.46 5.59 -1.42
C ALA A 16 -13.95 4.48 -0.47
N ALA A 17 -13.90 3.23 -0.94
CA ALA A 17 -14.27 2.05 -0.17
C ALA A 17 -13.10 1.45 0.63
N SER A 18 -11.93 2.10 0.62
CA SER A 18 -10.78 1.63 1.41
C SER A 18 -11.11 1.70 2.90
N THR A 19 -11.05 0.56 3.58
CA THR A 19 -11.12 0.48 5.05
C THR A 19 -9.76 0.70 5.71
N THR A 20 -8.73 0.99 4.92
CA THR A 20 -7.31 0.96 5.32
C THR A 20 -6.69 2.36 5.36
N GLY A 21 -7.52 3.40 5.21
CA GLY A 21 -7.08 4.79 5.28
C GLY A 21 -6.27 5.26 4.07
N ASN A 22 -6.29 4.54 2.94
CA ASN A 22 -5.62 4.93 1.69
C ASN A 22 -4.13 5.26 1.87
N LYS A 23 -3.43 4.46 2.68
CA LYS A 23 -2.00 4.64 2.94
C LYS A 23 -1.16 4.35 1.69
N ALA A 24 -0.14 5.17 1.46
CA ALA A 24 0.84 5.00 0.41
C ALA A 24 2.26 5.28 0.94
N LEU A 25 3.24 4.55 0.43
CA LEU A 25 4.67 4.79 0.59
C LEU A 25 5.21 5.35 -0.73
N ILE A 26 5.80 6.53 -0.68
CA ILE A 26 6.36 7.20 -1.84
C ILE A 26 7.88 7.22 -1.70
N SER A 27 8.60 6.85 -2.75
CA SER A 27 10.05 7.00 -2.81
C SER A 27 10.43 8.41 -3.29
N ASP A 28 11.39 9.05 -2.62
CA ASP A 28 11.95 10.34 -3.07
C ASP A 28 13.06 10.19 -4.13
N THR A 29 13.56 8.97 -4.34
CA THR A 29 14.68 8.68 -5.24
C THR A 29 14.28 7.93 -6.50
N CYS A 30 13.01 7.51 -6.62
CA CYS A 30 12.49 6.87 -7.81
C CYS A 30 10.97 7.00 -7.91
N ASP A 31 10.41 6.75 -9.10
CA ASP A 31 8.97 6.87 -9.37
C ASP A 31 8.14 5.68 -8.83
N THR A 32 8.59 5.05 -7.74
CA THR A 32 7.91 3.90 -7.15
C THR A 32 6.98 4.36 -6.03
N VAL A 33 5.72 3.93 -6.11
CA VAL A 33 4.71 4.13 -5.07
C VAL A 33 4.19 2.76 -4.63
N ILE A 34 4.20 2.49 -3.32
CA ILE A 34 3.63 1.28 -2.74
C ILE A 34 2.34 1.66 -2.01
N TYR A 35 1.22 0.99 -2.30
CA TYR A 35 -0.07 1.31 -1.69
C TYR A 35 -0.90 0.04 -1.47
N ALA A 36 -1.87 0.10 -0.56
CA ALA A 36 -2.88 -0.95 -0.45
C ALA A 36 -4.02 -0.69 -1.43
N ARG A 37 -4.43 -1.74 -2.14
CA ARG A 37 -5.57 -1.71 -3.05
C ARG A 37 -6.61 -2.73 -2.63
N SER A 38 -7.87 -2.32 -2.55
CA SER A 38 -9.02 -3.20 -2.33
C SER A 38 -9.22 -4.15 -3.50
N GLN A 39 -9.57 -5.39 -3.20
CA GLN A 39 -9.91 -6.45 -4.15
C GLN A 39 -11.40 -6.85 -4.04
N GLY A 40 -12.22 -6.06 -3.31
CA GLY A 40 -13.60 -6.40 -2.96
C GLY A 40 -13.68 -7.29 -1.70
N ALA A 41 -14.90 -7.59 -1.22
CA ALA A 41 -15.25 -8.46 -0.08
C ALA A 41 -14.11 -8.65 0.96
N ASP A 42 -13.69 -7.53 1.56
CA ASP A 42 -12.71 -7.46 2.65
C ASP A 42 -11.30 -7.99 2.33
N SER A 43 -10.96 -8.09 1.04
CA SER A 43 -9.64 -8.47 0.57
C SER A 43 -8.84 -7.25 0.09
N PHE A 44 -7.55 -7.23 0.43
CA PHE A 44 -6.62 -6.17 0.04
C PHE A 44 -5.34 -6.77 -0.53
N ARG A 45 -4.62 -5.97 -1.32
CA ARG A 45 -3.31 -6.33 -1.84
C ARG A 45 -2.35 -5.15 -1.76
N ILE A 46 -1.11 -5.41 -1.37
CA ILE A 46 -0.04 -4.42 -1.44
C ILE A 46 0.47 -4.41 -2.88
N VAL A 47 0.45 -3.22 -3.47
CA VAL A 47 0.81 -2.97 -4.85
C VAL A 47 1.99 -2.03 -4.88
N ALA A 48 3.05 -2.40 -5.59
CA ALA A 48 4.15 -1.50 -5.94
C ALA A 48 3.99 -1.09 -7.40
N GLN A 49 3.81 0.19 -7.64
CA GLN A 49 3.70 0.75 -8.99
C GLN A 49 4.97 1.54 -9.31
N ARG A 50 5.62 1.23 -10.44
CA ARG A 50 6.79 1.94 -10.96
C ARG A 50 6.48 2.42 -12.37
N GLY A 51 6.15 3.70 -12.52
CA GLY A 51 5.64 4.23 -13.78
C GLY A 51 4.35 3.52 -14.20
N ARG A 52 4.42 2.74 -15.30
CA ARG A 52 3.30 1.94 -15.83
C ARG A 52 3.30 0.49 -15.33
N GLU A 53 4.39 0.03 -14.73
CA GLU A 53 4.52 -1.34 -14.25
C GLU A 53 3.90 -1.49 -12.88
N THR A 54 3.30 -2.65 -12.63
CA THR A 54 2.63 -2.99 -11.37
C THR A 54 3.15 -4.33 -10.87
N PHE A 55 3.58 -4.35 -9.61
CA PHE A 55 4.06 -5.52 -8.89
C PHE A 55 3.22 -5.73 -7.63
N PHE A 56 3.13 -6.98 -7.19
CA PHE A 56 2.44 -7.32 -5.96
C PHE A 56 3.43 -7.70 -4.87
N LEU A 57 3.26 -7.14 -3.69
CA LEU A 57 4.09 -7.42 -2.52
C LEU A 57 3.32 -8.29 -1.52
N GLY A 58 4.07 -9.13 -0.81
CA GLY A 58 3.52 -10.05 0.19
C GLY A 58 2.94 -11.33 -0.39
N ALA A 59 2.42 -12.17 0.51
CA ALA A 59 1.76 -13.42 0.13
C ALA A 59 0.44 -13.13 -0.62
N THR A 60 0.08 -13.99 -1.58
CA THR A 60 -1.26 -13.96 -2.17
C THR A 60 -2.28 -14.17 -1.04
N PRO A 61 -3.28 -13.27 -0.88
CA PRO A 61 -4.28 -13.43 0.17
C PRO A 61 -4.95 -14.81 0.04
N VAL A 62 -4.89 -15.60 1.10
CA VAL A 62 -5.66 -16.85 1.18
C VAL A 62 -7.10 -16.46 1.48
N ARG A 63 -8.02 -16.94 0.66
CA ARG A 63 -9.45 -16.60 0.76
C ARG A 63 -9.98 -16.92 2.17
N GLY A 64 -10.59 -15.94 2.84
CA GLY A 64 -11.19 -16.12 4.17
C GLY A 64 -10.24 -15.88 5.36
N VAL A 65 -8.99 -15.49 5.12
CA VAL A 65 -8.10 -15.02 6.20
C VAL A 65 -8.20 -13.50 6.27
N GLU A 66 -8.69 -12.98 7.39
CA GLU A 66 -8.66 -11.54 7.68
C GLU A 66 -7.20 -11.14 7.95
N VAL A 67 -6.69 -10.21 7.15
CA VAL A 67 -5.31 -9.74 7.23
C VAL A 67 -5.35 -8.26 7.55
N ASP A 68 -4.72 -7.87 8.67
CA ASP A 68 -4.51 -6.46 8.98
C ASP A 68 -3.45 -5.87 8.04
N ILE A 69 -3.95 -5.27 6.97
CA ILE A 69 -3.18 -4.59 5.94
C ILE A 69 -2.43 -3.36 6.46
N ASN A 70 -2.91 -2.69 7.52
CA ASN A 70 -2.18 -1.57 8.13
C ASN A 70 -0.90 -2.10 8.79
N ALA A 71 -1.01 -3.23 9.49
CA ALA A 71 0.16 -3.89 10.07
C ALA A 71 1.16 -4.33 8.99
N GLN A 72 0.68 -4.86 7.85
CA GLN A 72 1.57 -5.25 6.75
C GLN A 72 2.25 -4.06 6.06
N LEU A 73 1.50 -2.99 5.78
CA LEU A 73 2.06 -1.77 5.21
C LEU A 73 3.09 -1.13 6.15
N LEU A 74 2.82 -1.16 7.45
CA LEU A 74 3.75 -0.67 8.46
C LEU A 74 5.01 -1.55 8.53
N GLU A 75 4.88 -2.86 8.39
CA GLU A 75 6.02 -3.77 8.33
C GLU A 75 6.88 -3.51 7.08
N VAL A 76 6.26 -3.35 5.90
CA VAL A 76 6.95 -2.93 4.68
C VAL A 76 7.64 -1.58 4.88
N ALA A 77 6.95 -0.62 5.50
CA ALA A 77 7.51 0.69 5.81
C ALA A 77 8.75 0.58 6.70
N ARG A 78 8.73 -0.27 7.75
CA ARG A 78 9.89 -0.51 8.63
C ARG A 78 11.06 -1.10 7.86
N GLN A 79 10.81 -2.12 7.05
CA GLN A 79 11.85 -2.78 6.24
C GLN A 79 12.52 -1.82 5.25
N LEU A 80 11.76 -0.85 4.74
CA LEU A 80 12.24 0.18 3.82
C LEU A 80 12.84 1.42 4.50
N GLY A 81 12.82 1.49 5.83
CA GLY A 81 13.25 2.68 6.57
C GLY A 81 12.34 3.90 6.35
N ALA A 82 11.06 3.67 6.06
CA ALA A 82 10.06 4.68 5.73
C ALA A 82 9.27 5.23 6.93
N VAL A 83 9.54 4.69 8.13
CA VAL A 83 8.87 5.10 9.37
C VAL A 83 9.68 6.22 9.99
N VAL A 84 9.19 7.45 9.88
CA VAL A 84 9.67 8.55 10.72
C VAL A 84 8.91 8.45 12.04
N ILE A 85 9.65 8.22 13.13
CA ILE A 85 9.13 8.20 14.50
C ILE A 85 9.06 9.64 15.01
#